data_AF-A0A4V1KQK5-F1
#
_entry.id   AF-A0A4V1KQK5-F1
#
_cell.length_a   1.000
_cell.length_b   1.000
_cell.length_c   1.000
_cell.angle_alpha   90.00
_cell.angle_beta   90.00
_cell.angle_gamma   90.00
#
_symmetry.space_group_name_H-M   'P 1'
#
loop_
_entity.id
_entity.type
_entity.pdbx_description
1 polymer ?
#
loop_
_entity_poly.entity_id
_entity_poly.type
_entity_poly.pdbx_seq_one_letter_code
_entity_poly.pdbx_strand_id
1 'polypeptide(L)'
;MRRKAKHYTLEFKQKAVALSYAKGSVAQVCEDLDILPAVLYRWRKEQKSYGKNSFPGRGNPKMTDEQKEIARLKKQLKEAELERDILKKAIGIFSASDKKNTGS
;
A
#
# COMPACT_ATOMS: atom_id res chain seq x y z
N MET A 1 8.65 -23.64 -19.82
CA MET A 1 9.80 -22.76 -19.46
C MET A 1 9.28 -21.47 -18.83
N ARG A 2 9.81 -21.06 -17.67
CA ARG A 2 9.41 -19.81 -16.99
C ARG A 2 10.14 -18.64 -17.64
N ARG A 3 9.41 -17.70 -18.27
CA ARG A 3 10.02 -16.48 -18.85
C ARG A 3 10.66 -15.65 -17.73
N LYS A 4 11.88 -15.18 -17.96
CA LYS A 4 12.59 -14.27 -17.04
C LYS A 4 11.77 -12.98 -16.88
N ALA A 5 11.58 -12.53 -15.64
CA ALA A 5 10.83 -11.32 -15.38
C ALA A 5 11.57 -10.09 -15.95
N LYS A 6 11.00 -9.45 -16.98
CA LYS A 6 11.48 -8.15 -17.47
C LYS A 6 11.19 -7.08 -16.41
N HIS A 7 12.18 -6.26 -16.10
CA HIS A 7 12.02 -5.11 -15.21
C HIS A 7 11.88 -3.84 -16.05
N TYR A 8 10.87 -3.04 -15.72
CA TYR A 8 10.58 -1.77 -16.40
C TYR A 8 10.63 -0.64 -15.38
N THR A 9 11.22 0.48 -15.78
CA THR A 9 11.29 1.70 -14.97
C THR A 9 9.89 2.27 -14.76
N LEU A 10 9.74 3.13 -13.75
CA LEU A 10 8.49 3.84 -13.48
C LEU A 10 8.06 4.65 -14.70
N GLU A 11 9.00 5.45 -15.23
CA GLU A 11 8.78 6.32 -16.37
C GLU A 11 8.36 5.54 -17.62
N PHE A 12 9.01 4.40 -17.88
CA PHE A 12 8.63 3.54 -19.01
C PHE A 12 7.18 3.07 -18.89
N LYS A 13 6.75 2.61 -17.71
CA LYS A 13 5.38 2.15 -17.48
C LYS A 13 4.38 3.28 -17.69
N GLN A 14 4.66 4.47 -17.16
CA GLN A 14 3.79 5.63 -17.31
C GLN A 14 3.65 6.06 -18.77
N LYS A 15 4.78 6.15 -19.51
CA LYS A 15 4.78 6.48 -20.94
C LYS A 15 4.07 5.42 -21.76
N ALA A 16 4.29 4.13 -21.51
CA ALA A 16 3.62 3.04 -22.21
C ALA A 16 2.09 3.09 -22.01
N VAL A 17 1.64 3.34 -20.78
CA VAL A 17 0.22 3.51 -20.48
C VAL A 17 -0.35 4.74 -21.20
N ALA A 18 0.31 5.90 -21.11
CA ALA A 18 -0.13 7.12 -21.78
C ALA A 18 -0.23 6.93 -23.30
N LEU A 19 0.79 6.34 -23.92
CA LEU A 19 0.83 6.04 -25.35
C LEU A 19 -0.30 5.09 -25.76
N SER A 20 -0.63 4.11 -24.91
CA SER A 20 -1.74 3.18 -25.17
C SER A 20 -3.11 3.85 -25.24
N TYR A 21 -3.32 4.93 -24.47
CA TYR A 21 -4.54 5.73 -24.56
C TYR A 21 -4.52 6.67 -25.76
N ALA A 22 -3.36 7.24 -26.10
CA ALA A 22 -3.23 8.15 -27.24
C ALA A 22 -3.38 7.46 -28.60
N LYS A 23 -2.78 6.28 -28.79
CA LYS A 23 -2.87 5.52 -30.05
C LYS A 23 -4.18 4.73 -30.23
N GLY A 24 -4.92 4.46 -29.15
CA GLY A 24 -6.15 3.66 -29.17
C GLY A 24 -5.95 2.14 -29.38
N SER A 25 -4.81 1.69 -29.93
CA SER A 25 -4.48 0.26 -30.11
C SER A 25 -3.43 -0.23 -29.10
N VAL A 26 -3.83 -1.14 -28.21
CA VAL A 26 -2.93 -1.79 -27.26
C VAL A 26 -1.95 -2.73 -27.96
N ALA A 27 -2.40 -3.44 -28.99
CA ALA A 27 -1.58 -4.40 -29.74
C ALA A 27 -0.39 -3.70 -30.41
N GLN A 28 -0.65 -2.60 -31.14
CA GLN A 28 0.41 -1.85 -31.81
C GLN A 28 1.43 -1.30 -30.82
N VAL A 29 0.97 -0.72 -29.70
CA VAL A 29 1.88 -0.20 -28.67
C VAL A 29 2.72 -1.31 -28.03
N CYS A 30 2.18 -2.53 -27.92
CA CYS A 30 2.94 -3.66 -27.39
C CYS A 30 4.03 -4.13 -28.35
N GLU A 31 3.74 -4.16 -29.65
CA GLU A 31 4.71 -4.45 -30.70
C GLU A 31 5.82 -3.40 -30.75
N ASP A 32 5.45 -2.11 -30.77
CA ASP A 32 6.39 -0.99 -30.82
C ASP A 32 7.35 -0.97 -29.60
N LEU A 33 6.88 -1.41 -28.43
CA LEU A 33 7.64 -1.36 -27.17
C LEU A 33 8.24 -2.71 -26.74
N ASP A 34 8.08 -3.77 -27.52
CA ASP A 34 8.47 -5.16 -27.17
C ASP A 34 7.98 -5.60 -25.77
N ILE A 35 6.71 -5.32 -25.48
CA ILE A 35 6.05 -5.72 -24.23
C ILE A 35 4.86 -6.63 -24.48
N LEU A 36 4.57 -7.48 -23.52
CA LEU A 36 3.41 -8.38 -23.62
C LEU A 36 2.10 -7.61 -23.40
N PRO A 37 1.06 -7.81 -24.21
CA PRO A 37 -0.25 -7.17 -24.02
C PRO A 37 -0.82 -7.33 -22.61
N ALA A 38 -0.71 -8.54 -22.04
CA ALA A 38 -1.15 -8.81 -20.67
C ALA A 38 -0.49 -7.87 -19.62
N VAL A 39 0.76 -7.47 -19.84
CA VAL A 39 1.48 -6.55 -18.96
C VAL A 39 0.93 -5.13 -19.09
N LEU A 40 0.67 -4.67 -20.32
CA LEU A 40 0.13 -3.34 -20.57
C LEU A 40 -1.32 -3.20 -20.07
N TYR A 41 -2.16 -4.22 -20.27
CA TYR A 41 -3.51 -4.24 -19.69
C TYR A 41 -3.49 -4.17 -18.17
N ARG A 42 -2.60 -4.91 -17.52
CA ARG A 42 -2.41 -4.83 -16.07
C ARG A 42 -2.00 -3.41 -15.65
N TRP A 43 -1.06 -2.78 -16.35
CA TRP A 43 -0.66 -1.40 -16.05
C TRP A 43 -1.79 -0.39 -16.24
N ARG A 44 -2.62 -0.53 -17.28
CA ARG A 44 -3.83 0.31 -17.46
C ARG A 44 -4.81 0.13 -16.30
N LYS A 45 -5.05 -1.11 -15.86
CA LYS A 45 -5.89 -1.39 -14.68
C LYS A 45 -5.31 -0.75 -13.43
N GLU A 46 -4.02 -0.91 -13.19
CA GLU A 46 -3.32 -0.29 -12.06
C GLU A 46 -3.42 1.24 -12.12
N GLN A 47 -3.20 1.85 -13.29
CA GLN A 47 -3.36 3.30 -13.50
C GLN A 47 -4.78 3.77 -13.19
N LYS A 48 -5.80 3.02 -13.62
CA LYS A 48 -7.20 3.35 -13.36
C LYS A 48 -7.55 3.25 -11.87
N SER A 49 -7.04 2.24 -11.16
CA SER A 49 -7.37 2.00 -9.75
C SER A 49 -6.59 2.88 -8.78
N TYR A 50 -5.34 3.23 -9.09
CA TYR A 50 -4.43 3.89 -8.13
C TYR A 50 -3.86 5.23 -8.63
N GLY A 51 -4.08 5.61 -9.89
CA GLY A 51 -3.61 6.88 -10.46
C GLY A 51 -2.10 7.07 -10.33
N LYS A 52 -1.68 8.11 -9.60
CA LYS A 52 -0.24 8.36 -9.33
C LYS A 52 0.43 7.26 -8.49
N ASN A 53 -0.36 6.45 -7.76
CA ASN A 53 0.12 5.41 -6.85
C ASN A 53 0.25 4.03 -7.51
N SER A 54 0.05 3.90 -8.83
CA SER A 54 -0.02 2.62 -9.53
C SER A 54 1.29 1.83 -9.54
N PHE A 55 2.42 2.52 -9.41
CA PHE A 55 3.75 1.93 -9.53
C PHE A 55 4.65 2.32 -8.33
N PRO A 56 4.34 1.88 -7.10
CA PRO A 56 4.99 2.36 -5.87
C PRO A 56 6.40 1.76 -5.62
N GLY A 57 6.95 0.99 -6.55
CA GLY A 57 8.23 0.29 -6.37
C GLY A 57 8.07 -1.11 -5.76
N ARG A 58 9.20 -1.77 -5.46
CA ARG A 58 9.21 -3.11 -4.85
C ARG A 58 8.95 -3.00 -3.35
N GLY A 59 8.21 -3.97 -2.78
CA GLY A 59 7.93 -4.04 -1.35
C GLY A 59 6.82 -3.11 -0.86
N ASN A 60 6.41 -2.13 -1.69
CA ASN A 60 5.36 -1.18 -1.31
C ASN A 60 3.98 -1.64 -1.81
N PRO A 61 2.95 -1.67 -0.94
CA PRO A 61 1.60 -1.99 -1.36
C PRO A 61 1.04 -0.90 -2.27
N LYS A 62 0.26 -1.30 -3.28
CA LYS A 62 -0.53 -0.37 -4.11
C LYS A 62 -1.75 0.05 -3.29
N MET A 63 -1.75 1.31 -2.89
CA MET A 63 -2.82 1.91 -2.10
C MET A 63 -3.19 3.26 -2.70
N THR A 64 -4.48 3.57 -2.73
CA THR A 64 -4.95 4.95 -2.96
C THR A 64 -4.49 5.84 -1.81
N ASP A 65 -4.52 7.16 -2.00
CA ASP A 65 -4.18 8.09 -0.92
C ASP A 65 -5.10 7.91 0.30
N GLU A 66 -6.39 7.67 0.05
CA GLU A 66 -7.39 7.32 1.08
C GLU A 66 -7.02 6.03 1.83
N GLN A 67 -6.63 4.98 1.12
CA GLN A 67 -6.21 3.71 1.74
C GLN A 67 -4.96 3.87 2.60
N LYS A 68 -4.01 4.72 2.15
CA LYS A 68 -2.82 5.05 2.96
C LYS A 68 -3.20 5.77 4.24
N GLU A 69 -4.11 6.74 4.16
CA GLU A 69 -4.57 7.49 5.33
C GLU A 69 -5.34 6.59 6.30
N ILE A 70 -6.24 5.73 5.80
CA ILE A 70 -6.93 4.73 6.63
C ILE A 70 -5.92 3.82 7.34
N ALA A 71 -4.90 3.35 6.65
CA ALA A 71 -3.86 2.51 7.25
C ALA A 71 -3.08 3.25 8.36
N ARG A 72 -2.76 4.53 8.12
CA ARG A 72 -2.10 5.40 9.10
C ARG A 72 -2.97 5.62 10.33
N LEU A 73 -4.24 5.98 10.14
CA LEU A 73 -5.18 6.24 11.23
C LEU A 73 -5.43 4.98 12.07
N LYS A 74 -5.59 3.81 11.43
CA LYS A 74 -5.70 2.53 12.15
C LYS A 74 -4.48 2.22 13.00
N LYS A 75 -3.28 2.54 12.51
CA LYS A 75 -2.04 2.36 13.27
C LYS A 75 -2.02 3.28 14.50
N GLN A 76 -2.33 4.56 14.32
CA GLN A 76 -2.38 5.54 15.42
C GLN A 76 -3.43 5.16 16.47
N LEU A 77 -4.62 4.74 16.03
CA LEU A 77 -5.67 4.28 16.93
C LEU A 77 -5.21 3.09 17.77
N LYS A 78 -4.57 2.10 17.14
CA LYS A 78 -4.05 0.92 17.83
C LYS A 78 -2.95 1.28 18.85
N GLU A 79 -2.07 2.21 18.52
CA GLU A 79 -1.03 2.71 19.43
C GLU A 79 -1.66 3.39 20.65
N ALA A 80 -2.62 4.29 20.44
CA ALA A 80 -3.34 4.97 21.53
C ALA A 80 -4.16 4.00 22.40
N GLU A 81 -4.80 3.00 21.79
CA GLU A 81 -5.51 1.94 22.52
C GLU A 81 -4.56 1.14 23.41
N LEU A 82 -3.39 0.77 22.89
CA LEU A 82 -2.37 0.05 23.64
C LEU A 82 -1.84 0.87 24.81
N GLU A 83 -1.50 2.14 24.59
CA GLU A 83 -1.05 3.06 25.64
C GLU A 83 -2.09 3.18 26.75
N ARG A 84 -3.36 3.43 26.39
CA ARG A 84 -4.47 3.49 27.34
C ARG A 84 -4.60 2.19 28.13
N ASP A 85 -4.48 1.04 27.49
CA ASP A 85 -4.64 -0.25 28.15
C ASP A 85 -3.48 -0.57 29.09
N ILE A 86 -2.26 -0.14 28.74
CA ILE A 86 -1.09 -0.19 29.65
C ILE A 86 -1.33 0.68 30.88
N LEU A 87 -1.77 1.93 30.68
CA LEU A 87 -2.07 2.84 31.79
C LEU A 87 -3.18 2.31 32.69
N LYS A 88 -4.27 1.78 32.12
CA LYS A 88 -5.36 1.15 32.89
C LYS A 88 -4.86 -0.03 33.73
N LYS A 89 -4.01 -0.89 33.15
CA LYS A 89 -3.39 -2.01 33.88
C LYS A 89 -2.51 -1.53 35.02
N ALA A 90 -1.68 -0.51 34.78
CA ALA A 90 -0.82 0.08 35.82
C ALA A 90 -1.64 0.63 36.99
N ILE A 91 -2.67 1.45 36.72
CA ILE A 91 -3.58 1.98 37.75
C ILE A 91 -4.22 0.84 38.55
N GLY A 92 -4.69 -0.21 37.87
CA GLY A 92 -5.28 -1.39 38.53
C GLY A 92 -4.32 -2.08 39.52
N ILE A 93 -3.02 -2.15 39.19
CA ILE A 93 -2.00 -2.72 40.07
C ILE A 93 -1.77 -1.83 41.28
N PHE A 94 -1.58 -0.52 41.08
CA PHE A 94 -1.33 0.42 42.19
C PHE A 94 -2.51 0.48 43.17
N SER A 95 -3.75 0.60 42.67
CA SER A 95 -4.94 0.65 43.53
C SER A 95 -5.22 -0.64 44.31
N ALA A 96 -4.77 -1.80 43.81
CA ALA A 96 -4.88 -3.07 44.53
C ALA A 96 -3.80 -3.24 45.60
N SER A 97 -2.66 -2.55 45.45
CA SER A 97 -1.53 -2.59 46.38
C SER A 97 -1.82 -1.77 47.64
N ASP A 98 -2.42 -0.58 47.48
CA ASP A 98 -2.80 0.29 48.61
C ASP A 98 -3.77 -0.38 49.59
N LYS A 99 -4.72 -1.17 49.08
CA LYS A 99 -5.69 -1.91 49.93
C LYS A 99 -5.05 -3.00 50.81
N LYS A 100 -3.86 -3.49 50.47
CA LYS A 100 -3.17 -4.53 51.26
C LYS A 100 -2.30 -3.96 52.38
N ASN A 101 -1.93 -2.68 52.32
CA ASN A 101 -1.03 -2.04 53.28
C ASN A 101 -1.74 -1.22 54.37
N THR A 102 -3.06 -1.01 54.30
CA THR A 102 -3.81 -0.24 55.31
C THR A 102 -4.38 -1.10 56.45
N GLY A 103 -3.85 -2.32 56.63
CA GLY A 103 -4.17 -3.20 57.76
C GLY A 103 -2.91 -3.49 58.58
N SER A 104 -2.51 -2.56 59.44
CA SER A 104 -1.59 -2.76 60.57
C SER A 104 -2.01 -1.82 61.69
#